data_AF-A0AAP0PII1-F1
#
_entry.id   AF-A0AAP0PII1-F1
#
_cell.length_a   1.000
_cell.length_b   1.000
_cell.length_c   1.000
_cell.angle_alpha   90.00
_cell.angle_beta   90.00
_cell.angle_gamma   90.00
#
_symmetry.space_group_name_H-M   'P 1'
#
loop_
_entity.id
_entity.type
_entity.pdbx_description
1 polymer ?
#
loop_
_entity_poly.entity_id
_entity_poly.type
_entity_poly.pdbx_seq_one_letter_code
_entity_poly.pdbx_strand_id
1 'polypeptide(L)'
;MGSNQLKTQLATMRDALFKQGFLDEQFIQLEELQDDANPNFVEEVVTLFFRDSVRLINSVEQALEKNPPEFDKLDKYMHQFKGSSSSIGAAKVKSETSLFREYCKQGNAEG
;
A
#
# COMPACT_ATOMS: atom_id res chain seq x y z
N MET A 1 -17.71 -19.59 22.53
CA MET A 1 -16.97 -18.54 23.26
C MET A 1 -15.76 -18.01 22.46
N GLY A 2 -14.96 -18.84 21.79
CA GLY A 2 -13.79 -18.37 21.01
C GLY A 2 -14.08 -17.50 19.77
N SER A 3 -15.21 -17.71 19.07
CA SER A 3 -15.55 -16.91 17.85
C SER A 3 -15.78 -15.43 18.15
N ASN A 4 -16.38 -15.08 19.30
CA ASN A 4 -16.58 -13.68 19.68
C ASN A 4 -15.26 -13.00 20.05
N GLN A 5 -14.33 -13.72 20.67
CA GLN A 5 -13.00 -13.17 20.99
C GLN A 5 -12.21 -12.84 19.73
N LEU A 6 -12.22 -13.72 18.72
CA LEU A 6 -11.55 -13.48 17.43
C LEU A 6 -12.16 -12.29 16.69
N LYS A 7 -13.49 -12.15 16.67
CA LYS A 7 -14.16 -10.98 16.07
C LYS A 7 -13.78 -9.68 16.77
N THR A 8 -13.74 -9.66 18.11
CA THR A 8 -13.32 -8.48 18.87
C THR A 8 -11.86 -8.14 18.63
N GLN A 9 -10.97 -9.14 18.57
CA GLN A 9 -9.55 -8.94 18.26
C GLN A 9 -9.37 -8.34 16.87
N LEU A 10 -10.06 -8.87 15.85
CA LEU A 10 -10.01 -8.36 14.49
C LEU A 10 -10.48 -6.90 14.42
N ALA A 11 -11.60 -6.56 15.05
CA ALA A 11 -12.11 -5.19 15.10
C ALA A 11 -11.12 -4.25 15.79
N THR A 12 -10.51 -4.68 16.90
CA THR A 12 -9.50 -3.90 17.63
C THR A 12 -8.25 -3.64 16.76
N MET A 13 -7.76 -4.67 16.05
CA MET A 13 -6.63 -4.54 15.15
C MET A 13 -6.94 -3.59 13.99
N ARG A 14 -8.12 -3.74 13.37
CA ARG A 14 -8.60 -2.86 12.30
C ARG A 14 -8.63 -1.40 12.77
N ASP A 15 -9.26 -1.12 13.90
CA ASP A 15 -9.33 0.23 14.46
C ASP A 15 -7.95 0.83 14.75
N ALA A 16 -7.01 0.00 15.23
CA ALA A 16 -5.64 0.44 15.47
C ALA A 16 -4.92 0.84 14.18
N LEU A 17 -5.16 0.15 13.06
CA LEU A 17 -4.57 0.49 11.76
C LEU A 17 -5.08 1.84 11.23
N PHE A 18 -6.38 2.11 11.36
CA PHE A 18 -6.96 3.41 11.02
C PHE A 18 -6.44 4.53 11.92
N LYS A 19 -6.41 4.32 13.24
CA LYS A 19 -5.91 5.33 14.21
C LYS A 19 -4.44 5.69 13.99
N GLN A 20 -3.63 4.73 13.55
CA GLN A 20 -2.21 4.96 13.21
C GLN A 20 -2.02 5.58 11.81
N GLY A 21 -3.10 5.74 11.03
CA GLY A 21 -3.04 6.29 9.67
C GLY A 21 -2.46 5.32 8.63
N PHE A 22 -2.45 4.02 8.91
CA PHE A 22 -2.05 3.01 7.92
C PHE A 22 -3.12 2.79 6.87
N LEU A 23 -4.39 2.83 7.28
CA LEU A 23 -5.56 2.68 6.42
C LEU A 23 -6.40 3.97 6.38
N ASP A 24 -7.02 4.25 5.23
CA ASP A 24 -8.00 5.33 5.05
C ASP A 24 -9.37 4.80 4.58
N GLU A 25 -10.32 5.71 4.39
CA GLU A 25 -11.72 5.42 4.01
C GLU A 25 -11.85 4.52 2.77
N GLN A 26 -10.85 4.51 1.88
CA GLN A 26 -10.89 3.63 0.71
C GLN A 26 -10.85 2.14 1.09
N PHE A 27 -10.21 1.78 2.21
CA PHE A 27 -10.24 0.40 2.70
C PHE A 27 -11.64 -0.01 3.19
N ILE A 28 -12.42 0.94 3.73
CA ILE A 28 -13.83 0.70 4.11
C ILE A 28 -14.66 0.41 2.85
N GLN A 29 -14.49 1.23 1.80
CA GLN A 29 -15.17 1.00 0.52
C GLN A 29 -14.78 -0.35 -0.10
N LEU A 30 -13.53 -0.80 0.08
CA LEU A 30 -13.10 -2.12 -0.36
C LEU A 30 -13.81 -3.24 0.39
N GLU A 31 -13.99 -3.10 1.71
CA GLU A 31 -14.76 -4.05 2.54
C GLU A 31 -16.24 -4.10 2.14
N GLU A 32 -16.83 -2.96 1.78
CA GLU A 32 -18.24 -2.88 1.35
C GLU A 32 -18.54 -3.60 0.03
N LEU A 33 -17.52 -3.88 -0.79
CA LEU A 33 -17.64 -4.66 -2.03
C LEU A 33 -17.64 -6.17 -1.78
N GLN A 34 -17.32 -6.62 -0.57
CA GLN A 34 -17.37 -8.02 -0.19
C GLN A 34 -18.79 -8.42 0.20
N ASP A 35 -19.31 -9.51 -0.38
CA ASP A 35 -20.64 -10.03 -0.12
C ASP A 35 -20.65 -11.57 -0.03
N ASP A 36 -21.83 -12.16 0.17
CA ASP A 36 -21.99 -13.62 0.27
C ASP A 36 -21.65 -14.36 -1.04
N ALA A 37 -21.67 -13.67 -2.19
CA ALA A 37 -21.29 -14.24 -3.48
C ALA A 37 -19.76 -14.20 -3.71
N ASN A 38 -19.07 -13.24 -3.09
CA ASN A 38 -17.61 -13.12 -3.12
C ASN A 38 -17.02 -12.88 -1.72
N PRO A 39 -17.03 -13.89 -0.82
CA PRO A 39 -16.68 -13.72 0.58
C PRO A 39 -15.20 -13.46 0.86
N ASN A 40 -14.32 -13.66 -0.13
CA ASN A 40 -12.86 -13.50 0.01
C ASN A 40 -12.32 -12.27 -0.75
N PHE A 41 -13.20 -11.41 -1.28
CA PHE A 41 -12.82 -10.30 -2.15
C PHE A 41 -11.68 -9.44 -1.58
N VAL A 42 -11.80 -9.02 -0.31
CA VAL A 42 -10.79 -8.16 0.31
C VAL A 42 -9.45 -8.89 0.44
N GLU A 43 -9.48 -10.16 0.84
CA GLU A 43 -8.28 -10.99 0.96
C GLU A 43 -7.57 -11.15 -0.39
N GLU A 44 -8.32 -11.42 -1.46
CA GLU A 44 -7.78 -11.59 -2.81
C GLU A 44 -7.14 -10.30 -3.33
N VAL A 45 -7.81 -9.16 -3.16
CA VAL A 45 -7.30 -7.85 -3.58
C VAL A 45 -6.03 -7.47 -2.81
N VAL A 46 -6.03 -7.65 -1.49
CA VAL A 46 -4.86 -7.35 -0.65
C VAL A 46 -3.69 -8.30 -0.95
N THR A 47 -3.97 -9.58 -1.20
CA THR A 47 -2.95 -10.56 -1.60
C THR A 47 -2.33 -10.20 -2.94
N LEU A 48 -3.14 -9.77 -3.90
CA LEU A 48 -2.66 -9.28 -5.19
C LEU A 48 -1.78 -8.04 -5.02
N PHE A 49 -2.22 -7.08 -4.20
CA PHE A 49 -1.42 -5.89 -3.87
C PHE A 49 -0.05 -6.26 -3.30
N PHE A 50 0.02 -7.19 -2.34
CA PHE A 50 1.30 -7.63 -1.77
C PHE A 50 2.22 -8.27 -2.81
N ARG A 51 1.68 -9.15 -3.66
CA ARG A 51 2.46 -9.81 -4.72
C ARG A 51 3.07 -8.80 -5.69
N ASP A 52 2.29 -7.81 -6.09
CA ASP A 52 2.73 -6.80 -7.04
C ASP A 52 3.70 -5.80 -6.38
N SER A 53 3.49 -5.48 -5.09
CA SER A 53 4.38 -4.62 -4.30
C SER A 53 5.79 -5.18 -4.19
N VAL A 54 5.96 -6.50 -3.98
CA VAL A 54 7.30 -7.14 -3.91
C VAL A 54 8.08 -6.92 -5.20
N ARG A 55 7.45 -7.09 -6.36
CA ARG A 55 8.10 -6.88 -7.67
C ARG A 55 8.50 -5.42 -7.87
N LEU A 56 7.64 -4.50 -7.42
CA LEU A 56 7.87 -3.07 -7.54
C LEU A 56 9.02 -2.60 -6.63
N ILE A 57 9.05 -3.06 -5.38
CA ILE A 57 10.13 -2.77 -4.43
C ILE A 57 11.48 -3.26 -4.99
N ASN A 58 11.55 -4.49 -5.49
CA ASN A 58 12.78 -5.00 -6.12
C ASN A 58 13.23 -4.14 -7.32
N SER A 59 12.28 -3.61 -8.11
CA SER A 59 12.59 -2.73 -9.25
C SER A 59 13.11 -1.37 -8.81
N VAL A 60 12.62 -0.86 -7.67
CA VAL A 60 13.08 0.37 -7.03
C VAL A 60 14.51 0.20 -6.50
N GLU A 61 14.78 -0.89 -5.78
CA GLU A 61 16.12 -1.21 -5.27
C GLU A 61 17.16 -1.25 -6.41
N GLN A 62 16.87 -1.97 -7.50
CA GLN A 62 17.76 -2.04 -8.66
C GLN A 62 18.01 -0.68 -9.34
N ALA A 63 17.02 0.22 -9.32
CA ALA A 63 17.16 1.56 -9.88
C ALA A 63 17.96 2.50 -8.96
N LEU A 64 17.92 2.29 -7.65
CA LEU A 64 18.72 3.00 -6.64
C LEU A 64 20.19 2.54 -6.64
N GLU A 65 20.48 1.28 -6.95
CA GLU A 65 21.86 0.76 -7.04
C GLU A 65 22.68 1.37 -8.20
N LYS A 66 22.03 2.07 -9.13
CA LYS A 66 22.73 2.76 -10.23
C LYS A 66 23.41 4.04 -9.73
N ASN A 67 24.53 4.39 -10.35
CA ASN A 67 25.25 5.62 -10.07
C ASN A 67 25.47 6.44 -11.36
N PRO A 68 24.73 7.55 -11.57
CA PRO A 68 23.70 8.10 -10.68
C PRO A 68 22.40 7.26 -10.67
N PRO A 69 21.55 7.36 -9.63
CA PRO A 69 20.25 6.70 -9.61
C PRO A 69 19.37 7.11 -10.79
N GLU A 70 18.55 6.18 -11.28
CA GLU A 70 17.64 6.43 -12.41
C GLU A 70 16.34 7.12 -11.94
N PHE A 71 16.41 8.41 -11.58
CA PHE A 71 15.29 9.16 -10.98
C PHE A 71 14.00 9.14 -11.81
N ASP A 72 14.08 9.17 -13.14
CA ASP A 72 12.91 9.07 -14.01
C ASP A 72 12.20 7.71 -13.91
N LYS A 73 12.95 6.62 -13.70
CA LYS A 73 12.37 5.29 -13.46
C LYS A 73 11.78 5.21 -12.06
N LEU A 74 12.47 5.76 -11.07
CA LEU A 74 12.00 5.81 -9.68
C LEU A 74 10.67 6.58 -9.58
N ASP A 75 10.51 7.73 -10.23
CA ASP A 75 9.24 8.48 -10.23
C ASP A 75 8.10 7.64 -10.83
N LYS A 76 8.37 6.92 -11.93
CA LYS A 76 7.38 6.02 -12.56
C LYS A 76 6.96 4.89 -11.64
N TYR A 77 7.91 4.23 -10.98
CA TYR A 77 7.61 3.17 -10.02
C TYR A 77 6.80 3.70 -8.84
N MET A 78 7.18 4.86 -8.29
CA MET A 78 6.43 5.47 -7.19
C MET A 78 5.05 5.96 -7.62
N HIS A 79 4.88 6.41 -8.87
CA HIS A 79 3.57 6.75 -9.41
C HIS A 79 2.65 5.52 -9.47
N GLN A 80 3.17 4.39 -9.98
CA GLN A 80 2.44 3.12 -10.00
C GLN A 80 2.11 2.66 -8.57
N PHE A 81 3.09 2.71 -7.66
CA PHE A 81 2.89 2.27 -6.27
C PHE A 81 1.82 3.12 -5.59
N LYS A 82 1.90 4.45 -5.74
CA LYS A 82 0.91 5.39 -5.23
C LYS A 82 -0.50 5.03 -5.71
N GLY A 83 -0.68 4.76 -6.99
CA GLY A 83 -1.98 4.39 -7.57
C GLY A 83 -2.53 3.10 -6.95
N SER A 84 -1.69 2.06 -6.91
CA SER A 84 -2.03 0.76 -6.32
C SER A 84 -2.38 0.87 -4.83
N SER A 85 -1.54 1.56 -4.05
CA SER A 85 -1.79 1.81 -2.63
C SER A 85 -3.04 2.65 -2.39
N SER A 86 -3.32 3.62 -3.26
CA SER A 86 -4.55 4.39 -3.19
C SER A 86 -5.76 3.49 -3.38
N SER A 87 -5.75 2.56 -4.34
CA SER A 87 -6.89 1.69 -4.66
C SER A 87 -7.33 0.77 -3.52
N ILE A 88 -6.43 0.43 -2.59
CA ILE A 88 -6.71 -0.43 -1.44
C ILE A 88 -6.78 0.35 -0.11
N GLY A 89 -6.67 1.68 -0.13
CA GLY A 89 -6.65 2.49 1.08
C GLY A 89 -5.40 2.34 1.96
N ALA A 90 -4.26 1.92 1.40
CA ALA A 90 -2.97 1.90 2.09
C ALA A 90 -2.40 3.32 2.22
N ALA A 91 -3.01 4.11 3.10
CA ALA A 91 -2.84 5.54 3.24
C ALA A 91 -1.38 5.97 3.49
N LYS A 92 -0.69 5.27 4.40
CA LYS A 92 0.71 5.59 4.72
C LYS A 92 1.61 5.38 3.51
N VAL A 93 1.47 4.25 2.81
CA VAL A 93 2.28 3.94 1.61
C VAL A 93 2.01 4.96 0.49
N LYS A 94 0.75 5.35 0.28
CA LYS A 94 0.37 6.42 -0.66
C LYS A 94 1.05 7.76 -0.33
N SER A 95 1.17 8.09 0.95
CA SER A 95 1.85 9.31 1.40
C SER A 95 3.36 9.22 1.15
N GLU A 96 4.02 8.14 1.58
CA GLU A 96 5.46 7.97 1.42
C GLU A 96 5.88 7.91 -0.05
N THR A 97 5.11 7.24 -0.90
CA THR A 97 5.35 7.23 -2.35
C THR A 97 5.19 8.63 -2.96
N SER A 98 4.28 9.47 -2.44
CA SER A 98 4.16 10.86 -2.90
C SER A 98 5.37 11.71 -2.50
N LEU A 99 5.91 11.51 -1.29
CA LEU A 99 7.13 12.16 -0.84
C LEU A 99 8.35 11.70 -1.64
N PHE A 100 8.50 10.40 -1.86
CA PHE A 100 9.58 9.83 -2.66
C PHE A 100 9.63 10.47 -4.05
N ARG A 101 8.48 10.63 -4.72
CA ARG A 101 8.42 11.29 -6.03
C ARG A 101 8.96 12.72 -6.01
N GLU A 102 8.78 13.43 -4.90
CA GLU A 102 9.33 14.77 -4.76
C GLU A 102 10.86 14.74 -4.71
N TYR A 103 11.45 13.78 -4.00
CA TYR A 103 12.89 13.53 -4.04
C TYR A 103 13.40 13.16 -5.42
N CYS A 104 12.65 12.37 -6.19
CA CYS A 104 13.00 12.07 -7.58
C CYS A 104 13.09 13.33 -8.45
N LYS A 105 12.13 14.24 -8.34
CA LYS A 105 12.14 15.51 -9.11
C LYS A 105 13.31 16.40 -8.73
N GLN A 106 13.77 16.32 -7.48
CA GLN A 106 14.90 17.09 -6.98
C GLN A 106 16.25 16.42 -7.25
N GLY A 107 16.26 15.17 -7.75
CA GLY A 107 17.48 14.38 -7.91
C GLY A 107 18.15 14.05 -6.58
N ASN A 108 17.37 13.98 -5.49
CA ASN A 108 17.88 13.69 -4.15
C ASN A 108 17.85 12.17 -3.89
N ALA A 109 19.02 11.54 -3.84
CA ALA A 109 19.15 10.11 -3.57
C ALA A 109 19.06 9.75 -2.08
N GLU A 110 19.28 10.71 -1.17
CA GLU A 110 19.25 10.47 0.27
C GLU A 110 17.84 10.59 0.87
N GLY A 111 16.93 11.26 0.15
CA GLY A 111 15.59 11.61 0.64
C GLY A 111 15.63 12.85 1.52
#